data_AF-A0A0K2T8Z5-F1
#
_entry.id   AF-A0A0K2T8Z5-F1
#
_cell.length_a   1.000
_cell.length_b   1.000
_cell.length_c   1.000
_cell.angle_alpha   90.00
_cell.angle_beta   90.00
_cell.angle_gamma   90.00
#
_symmetry.space_group_name_H-M   'P 1'
#
loop_
_entity.id
_entity.type
_entity.pdbx_description
1 polymer ?
#
loop_
_entity_poly.entity_id
_entity_poly.type
_entity_poly.pdbx_seq_one_letter_code
_entity_poly.pdbx_strand_id
1 'polypeptide(L)'
;MLFLLFVLAQLLHSSSAGFVGSLTDHVHKYDISGDIHILDGKTLQIRGFNYNGQGPDAFFYVGKWGDPGSNYGVKINYPTPNSESRLGAFSNEDILLKMPQGVETWDLKWISVWCREYSVDFASARIGEGNPTPSSNEVKVEDPLSSVDSLDDPILEANNLIDDVSEKNSISSSISSLFSLIWLFLRFLFRLSTSA
;
A
#
# COMPACT_ATOMS: atom_id res chain seq x y z
N MET A 1 -22.10 -31.21 10.73
CA MET A 1 -20.68 -31.00 10.36
C MET A 1 -20.48 -29.82 9.42
N LEU A 2 -21.11 -29.76 8.23
CA LEU A 2 -20.87 -28.67 7.25
C LEU A 2 -21.08 -27.25 7.80
N PHE A 3 -22.12 -27.02 8.62
CA PHE A 3 -22.36 -25.74 9.32
C PHE A 3 -21.20 -25.30 10.21
N LEU A 4 -20.48 -26.23 10.86
CA LEU A 4 -19.38 -25.89 11.77
C LEU A 4 -18.18 -25.33 10.98
N LEU A 5 -17.92 -25.86 9.79
CA LEU A 5 -16.87 -25.39 8.89
C LEU A 5 -17.17 -23.99 8.33
N PHE A 6 -18.43 -23.69 8.02
CA PHE A 6 -18.83 -22.36 7.55
C PHE A 6 -18.65 -21.30 8.65
N VAL A 7 -19.03 -21.61 9.89
CA VAL A 7 -18.81 -20.72 11.05
C VAL A 7 -17.31 -20.52 11.33
N LEU A 8 -16.49 -21.58 11.23
CA LEU A 8 -15.03 -21.46 11.39
C LEU A 8 -14.39 -20.59 10.30
N ALA A 9 -14.88 -20.67 9.07
CA ALA A 9 -14.37 -19.86 7.95
C ALA A 9 -14.68 -18.37 8.11
N GLN A 10 -15.82 -18.00 8.70
CA GLN A 10 -16.12 -16.58 8.96
C GLN A 10 -15.20 -15.97 10.03
N LEU A 11 -14.82 -16.74 11.04
CA LEU A 11 -13.92 -16.32 12.13
C LEU A 11 -12.45 -16.11 11.72
N LEU A 12 -12.06 -16.44 10.48
CA LEU A 12 -10.69 -16.27 9.97
C LEU A 12 -10.46 -14.97 9.19
N HIS A 13 -11.47 -14.11 9.02
CA HIS A 13 -11.28 -12.79 8.41
C HIS A 13 -10.62 -11.84 9.42
N SER A 14 -9.29 -11.86 9.45
CA SER A 14 -8.48 -10.92 10.23
C SER A 14 -8.45 -9.54 9.55
N SER A 15 -9.57 -8.83 9.61
CA SER A 15 -9.73 -7.45 9.12
C SER A 15 -9.12 -6.45 10.11
N SER A 16 -7.79 -6.30 10.07
CA SER A 16 -7.06 -5.36 10.94
C SER A 16 -7.04 -3.95 10.35
N ALA A 17 -7.56 -2.99 11.10
CA ALA A 17 -7.33 -1.56 10.85
C ALA A 17 -5.82 -1.24 10.95
N GLY A 18 -5.33 -0.31 10.13
CA GLY A 18 -3.90 0.03 10.04
C GLY A 18 -3.49 0.62 8.70
N PHE A 19 -2.19 0.89 8.54
CA PHE A 19 -1.57 1.27 7.27
C PHE A 19 -1.69 0.13 6.25
N VAL A 20 -1.99 0.46 4.99
CA VAL A 20 -2.12 -0.51 3.89
C VAL A 20 -1.35 -0.14 2.61
N GLY A 21 -0.74 1.04 2.56
CA GLY A 21 0.08 1.49 1.42
C GLY A 21 0.12 3.01 1.29
N SER A 22 0.93 3.52 0.36
CA SER A 22 1.05 4.95 0.05
C SER A 22 0.68 5.21 -1.41
N LEU A 23 0.18 6.41 -1.72
CA LEU A 23 -0.10 6.82 -3.09
C LEU A 23 1.19 6.99 -3.89
N THR A 24 1.26 6.33 -5.05
CA THR A 24 2.31 6.56 -6.06
C THR A 24 1.77 7.56 -7.08
N ASP A 25 2.43 8.72 -7.24
CA ASP A 25 2.15 9.66 -8.33
C ASP A 25 2.66 9.09 -9.66
N HIS A 26 1.76 8.94 -10.63
CA HIS A 26 2.06 8.38 -11.96
C HIS A 26 2.31 9.46 -13.03
N VAL A 27 2.07 10.74 -12.70
CA VAL A 27 2.12 11.86 -13.65
C VAL A 27 3.15 12.92 -13.23
N HIS A 28 3.53 12.95 -11.95
CA HIS A 28 4.52 13.85 -11.34
C HIS A 28 4.24 15.36 -11.52
N LYS A 29 3.05 15.71 -11.99
CA LYS A 29 2.60 17.08 -12.29
C LYS A 29 1.66 17.64 -11.23
N TYR A 30 1.04 16.76 -10.46
CA TYR A 30 -0.08 17.09 -9.58
C TYR A 30 0.28 17.08 -8.09
N ASP A 31 1.56 16.81 -7.79
CA ASP A 31 2.14 16.80 -6.44
C ASP A 31 1.39 15.85 -5.49
N ILE A 32 1.00 14.67 -5.98
CA ILE A 32 0.12 13.77 -5.23
C ILE A 32 0.91 12.85 -4.32
N SER A 33 0.58 12.88 -3.04
CA SER A 33 1.13 11.96 -2.02
C SER A 33 0.12 11.74 -0.91
N GLY A 34 0.33 10.69 -0.10
CA GLY A 34 -0.46 10.43 1.10
C GLY A 34 -0.50 8.94 1.48
N ASP A 35 -0.62 8.67 2.78
CA ASP A 35 -0.57 7.31 3.33
C ASP A 35 -1.97 6.76 3.62
N ILE A 36 -2.29 5.63 2.98
CA ILE A 36 -3.58 4.95 3.08
C ILE A 36 -3.64 4.11 4.35
N HIS A 37 -4.66 4.37 5.16
CA HIS A 37 -4.97 3.64 6.38
C HIS A 37 -6.42 3.18 6.36
N ILE A 38 -6.71 1.93 6.72
CA ILE A 38 -8.08 1.49 7.00
C ILE A 38 -8.36 1.74 8.48
N LEU A 39 -9.47 2.43 8.79
CA LEU A 39 -9.90 2.67 10.18
C LEU A 39 -10.96 1.66 10.62
N ASP A 40 -11.91 1.35 9.73
CA ASP A 40 -12.99 0.39 9.94
C ASP A 40 -13.49 -0.16 8.59
N GLY A 41 -14.47 -1.07 8.60
CA GLY A 41 -15.01 -1.72 7.40
C GLY A 41 -15.65 -0.79 6.35
N LYS A 42 -15.91 0.48 6.69
CA LYS A 42 -16.54 1.50 5.83
C LYS A 42 -15.77 2.83 5.81
N THR A 43 -14.62 2.94 6.48
CA THR A 43 -13.82 4.18 6.55
C THR A 43 -12.35 3.94 6.23
N LEU A 44 -11.87 4.64 5.20
CA LEU A 44 -10.46 4.72 4.83
C LEU A 44 -9.98 6.15 5.11
N GLN A 45 -8.79 6.29 5.69
CA GLN A 45 -8.11 7.56 5.90
C GLN A 45 -6.93 7.67 4.94
N ILE A 46 -6.76 8.82 4.29
CA ILE A 46 -5.51 9.20 3.63
C ILE A 46 -4.85 10.23 4.53
N ARG A 47 -3.63 9.94 5.00
CA ARG A 47 -2.87 10.85 5.88
C ARG A 47 -1.88 11.68 5.10
N GLY A 48 -1.73 12.94 5.51
CA GLY A 48 -0.80 13.88 4.88
C GLY A 48 -1.03 14.02 3.37
N PHE A 49 -2.29 14.03 2.92
CA PHE A 49 -2.63 14.09 1.51
C PHE A 49 -2.20 15.44 0.92
N ASN A 50 -1.46 15.38 -0.19
CA ASN A 50 -1.15 16.54 -1.02
C ASN A 50 -1.75 16.32 -2.41
N TYR A 51 -2.21 17.40 -3.03
CA TYR A 51 -2.62 17.47 -4.43
C TYR A 51 -2.77 18.93 -4.82
N ASN A 52 -2.11 19.38 -5.89
CA ASN A 52 -2.07 20.81 -6.24
C ASN A 52 -3.39 21.36 -6.87
N GLY A 53 -4.42 20.53 -7.04
CA GLY A 53 -5.75 20.96 -7.50
C GLY A 53 -5.83 21.33 -8.99
N GLN A 54 -4.76 21.17 -9.78
CA GLN A 54 -4.72 21.61 -11.18
C GLN A 54 -5.36 20.62 -12.18
N GLY A 55 -5.77 19.43 -11.73
CA GLY A 55 -6.51 18.48 -12.55
C GLY A 55 -7.93 19.00 -12.87
N PRO A 56 -8.40 18.88 -14.13
CA PRO A 56 -9.66 19.50 -14.53
C PRO A 56 -10.89 18.86 -13.90
N ASP A 57 -10.85 17.55 -13.61
CA ASP A 57 -12.00 16.77 -13.14
C ASP A 57 -11.56 15.49 -12.37
N ALA A 58 -10.81 15.68 -11.29
CA ALA A 58 -10.25 14.60 -10.46
C ALA A 58 -11.17 14.19 -9.30
N PHE A 59 -11.24 12.89 -8.98
CA PHE A 59 -12.01 12.32 -7.87
C PHE A 59 -11.29 11.12 -7.24
N PHE A 60 -11.70 10.73 -6.03
CA PHE A 60 -11.30 9.46 -5.44
C PHE A 60 -12.11 8.30 -6.02
N TYR A 61 -11.42 7.25 -6.48
CA TYR A 61 -12.00 5.99 -6.93
C TYR A 61 -11.38 4.82 -6.15
N VAL A 62 -12.16 3.76 -5.94
CA VAL A 62 -11.69 2.50 -5.35
C VAL A 62 -12.17 1.30 -6.14
N GLY A 63 -11.42 0.20 -6.11
CA GLY A 63 -11.80 -1.04 -6.77
C GLY A 63 -11.51 -2.28 -5.92
N LYS A 64 -12.37 -3.27 -6.06
CA LYS A 64 -12.20 -4.62 -5.49
C LYS A 64 -11.39 -5.55 -6.40
N TRP A 65 -11.30 -5.21 -7.69
CA TRP A 65 -10.72 -6.04 -8.76
C TRP A 65 -10.08 -5.16 -9.83
N GLY A 66 -9.24 -5.76 -10.67
CA GLY A 66 -8.56 -5.07 -11.76
C GLY A 66 -7.65 -3.95 -11.27
N ASP A 67 -7.38 -3.01 -12.17
CA ASP A 67 -6.49 -1.87 -11.93
C ASP A 67 -7.28 -0.55 -11.91
N PRO A 68 -6.71 0.54 -11.35
CA PRO A 68 -7.21 1.90 -11.52
C PRO A 68 -7.56 2.20 -12.99
N GLY A 69 -8.70 2.86 -13.20
CA GLY A 69 -9.21 3.16 -14.54
C GLY A 69 -9.95 2.01 -15.25
N SER A 70 -9.96 0.80 -14.69
CA SER A 70 -10.84 -0.25 -15.19
C SER A 70 -12.32 0.06 -14.92
N ASN A 71 -13.21 -0.56 -15.71
CA ASN A 71 -14.67 -0.45 -15.59
C ASN A 71 -15.24 -0.91 -14.23
N TYR A 72 -14.38 -1.43 -13.34
CA TYR A 72 -14.72 -1.93 -12.00
C TYR A 72 -14.47 -0.90 -10.88
N GLY A 73 -13.93 0.27 -11.22
CA GLY A 73 -13.75 1.38 -10.29
C GLY A 73 -15.07 2.03 -9.87
N VAL A 74 -15.21 2.28 -8.57
CA VAL A 74 -16.36 2.97 -7.97
C VAL A 74 -15.90 4.34 -7.44
N LYS A 75 -16.55 5.42 -7.90
CA LYS A 75 -16.31 6.77 -7.38
C LYS A 75 -16.74 6.85 -5.91
N ILE A 76 -15.89 7.45 -5.07
CA ILE A 76 -16.25 7.85 -3.70
C ILE A 76 -16.83 9.26 -3.73
N ASN A 77 -18.02 9.43 -3.14
CA ASN A 77 -18.63 10.75 -2.96
C ASN A 77 -17.91 11.51 -1.84
N TYR A 78 -17.15 12.53 -2.22
CA TYR A 78 -16.36 13.38 -1.32
C TYR A 78 -16.44 14.86 -1.79
N PRO A 79 -16.44 15.86 -0.90
CA PRO A 79 -16.44 15.76 0.57
C PRO A 79 -17.81 15.42 1.17
N THR A 80 -18.89 15.58 0.41
CA THR A 80 -20.27 15.33 0.86
C THR A 80 -20.91 14.14 0.14
N PRO A 81 -21.95 13.52 0.74
CA PRO A 81 -22.81 12.58 0.01
C PRO A 81 -23.35 13.23 -1.28
N ASN A 82 -23.38 12.46 -2.37
CA ASN A 82 -23.81 12.90 -3.70
C ASN A 82 -22.99 14.07 -4.29
N SER A 83 -21.75 14.27 -3.85
CA SER A 83 -20.83 15.24 -4.47
C SER A 83 -20.44 14.82 -5.89
N GLU A 84 -20.78 15.67 -6.86
CA GLU A 84 -20.18 15.72 -8.20
C GLU A 84 -19.06 16.76 -8.31
N SER A 85 -18.67 17.40 -7.20
CA SER A 85 -17.56 18.36 -7.17
C SER A 85 -16.23 17.63 -7.29
N ARG A 86 -15.40 18.05 -8.25
CA ARG A 86 -14.01 17.59 -8.35
C ARG A 86 -13.21 17.95 -7.10
N LEU A 87 -12.10 17.27 -6.90
CA LEU A 87 -11.11 17.58 -5.87
C LEU A 87 -10.48 18.97 -6.10
N GLY A 88 -10.43 19.76 -5.02
CA GLY A 88 -9.65 20.99 -4.95
C GLY A 88 -8.17 20.73 -4.68
N ALA A 89 -7.41 21.76 -4.34
CA ALA A 89 -6.06 21.59 -3.82
C ALA A 89 -6.09 21.14 -2.34
N PHE A 90 -5.10 20.34 -1.94
CA PHE A 90 -4.88 19.87 -0.57
C PHE A 90 -3.40 20.01 -0.20
N SER A 91 -3.11 20.40 1.04
CA SER A 91 -1.75 20.63 1.53
C SER A 91 -1.52 19.94 2.88
N ASN A 92 -1.01 18.71 2.84
CA ASN A 92 -0.71 17.85 3.98
C ASN A 92 -1.93 17.63 4.89
N GLU A 93 -3.06 17.23 4.28
CA GLU A 93 -4.36 17.11 4.95
C GLU A 93 -4.78 15.66 5.20
N ASP A 94 -5.39 15.40 6.36
CA ASP A 94 -5.94 14.09 6.68
C ASP A 94 -7.38 13.95 6.17
N ILE A 95 -7.56 13.14 5.13
CA ILE A 95 -8.85 12.93 4.46
C ILE A 95 -9.52 11.65 4.98
N LEU A 96 -10.80 11.75 5.36
CA LEU A 96 -11.66 10.60 5.69
C LEU A 96 -12.61 10.29 4.54
N LEU A 97 -12.46 9.11 3.94
CA LEU A 97 -13.28 8.59 2.86
C LEU A 97 -14.26 7.54 3.39
N LYS A 98 -15.56 7.80 3.23
CA LYS A 98 -16.63 6.85 3.55
C LYS A 98 -16.95 5.99 2.34
N MET A 99 -16.94 4.67 2.53
CA MET A 99 -17.17 3.71 1.46
C MET A 99 -18.59 3.81 0.91
N PRO A 100 -18.78 3.75 -0.43
CA PRO A 100 -20.09 3.63 -1.05
C PRO A 100 -20.87 2.39 -0.57
N GLN A 101 -22.19 2.40 -0.75
CA GLN A 101 -23.04 1.27 -0.42
C GLN A 101 -22.58 0.00 -1.19
N GLY A 102 -22.47 -1.13 -0.47
CA GLY A 102 -21.98 -2.39 -1.06
C GLY A 102 -20.45 -2.51 -1.21
N VAL A 103 -19.69 -1.50 -0.81
CA VAL A 103 -18.22 -1.54 -0.74
C VAL A 103 -17.78 -1.70 0.72
N GLU A 104 -16.75 -2.50 0.95
CA GLU A 104 -16.04 -2.62 2.23
C GLU A 104 -14.56 -2.36 2.02
N THR A 105 -13.93 -1.75 3.01
CA THR A 105 -12.48 -1.44 2.97
C THR A 105 -11.64 -2.71 2.88
N TRP A 106 -12.10 -3.81 3.49
CA TRP A 106 -11.44 -5.12 3.47
C TRP A 106 -11.46 -5.81 2.10
N ASP A 107 -12.43 -5.47 1.24
CA ASP A 107 -12.54 -6.00 -0.12
C ASP A 107 -11.64 -5.25 -1.12
N LEU A 108 -11.06 -4.10 -0.73
CA LEU A 108 -10.35 -3.23 -1.67
C LEU A 108 -9.02 -3.82 -2.11
N LYS A 109 -8.70 -3.59 -3.38
CA LYS A 109 -7.39 -3.88 -3.99
C LYS A 109 -6.64 -2.64 -4.41
N TRP A 110 -7.34 -1.53 -4.65
CA TRP A 110 -6.71 -0.25 -4.95
C TRP A 110 -7.58 0.94 -4.59
N ILE A 111 -6.91 2.08 -4.41
CA ILE A 111 -7.48 3.43 -4.36
C ILE A 111 -6.71 4.31 -5.35
N SER A 112 -7.40 5.24 -6.02
CA SER A 112 -6.86 6.11 -7.06
C SER A 112 -7.43 7.53 -6.97
N VAL A 113 -6.60 8.51 -7.31
CA VAL A 113 -7.00 9.85 -7.73
C VAL A 113 -7.15 9.82 -9.25
N TRP A 114 -8.39 9.62 -9.71
CA TRP A 114 -8.71 9.43 -11.12
C TRP A 114 -9.27 10.70 -11.74
N CYS A 115 -8.76 11.09 -12.91
CA CYS A 115 -9.30 12.18 -13.71
C CYS A 115 -10.33 11.65 -14.71
N ARG A 116 -11.60 11.97 -14.52
CA ARG A 116 -12.70 11.52 -15.40
C ARG A 116 -12.55 12.10 -16.82
N GLU A 117 -12.30 13.40 -16.94
CA GLU A 117 -12.19 14.12 -18.23
C GLU A 117 -11.17 13.48 -19.19
N TYR A 118 -9.99 13.12 -18.71
CA TYR A 118 -8.93 12.51 -19.53
C TYR A 118 -8.87 10.99 -19.45
N SER A 119 -9.63 10.36 -18.54
CA SER A 119 -9.56 8.94 -18.25
C SER A 119 -8.12 8.48 -17.92
N VAL A 120 -7.49 9.17 -16.96
CA VAL A 120 -6.12 8.92 -16.49
C VAL A 120 -6.08 8.77 -14.97
N ASP A 121 -5.32 7.78 -14.50
CA ASP A 121 -4.94 7.63 -13.09
C ASP A 121 -3.80 8.60 -12.79
N PHE A 122 -4.05 9.62 -11.96
CA PHE A 122 -3.00 10.55 -11.57
C PHE A 122 -2.09 9.95 -10.50
N ALA A 123 -2.68 9.23 -9.54
CA ALA A 123 -1.94 8.56 -8.48
C ALA A 123 -2.78 7.45 -7.86
N SER A 124 -2.15 6.32 -7.53
CA SER A 124 -2.86 5.21 -6.88
C SER A 124 -2.00 4.40 -5.93
N ALA A 125 -2.67 3.66 -5.04
CA ALA A 125 -2.06 2.74 -4.09
C ALA A 125 -2.74 1.36 -4.20
N ARG A 126 -1.95 0.29 -4.17
CA ARG A 126 -2.45 -1.08 -4.01
C ARG A 126 -2.67 -1.40 -2.53
N ILE A 127 -3.77 -2.09 -2.24
CA ILE A 127 -4.23 -2.45 -0.90
C ILE A 127 -4.19 -3.98 -0.75
N GLY A 128 -3.47 -4.46 0.26
CA GLY A 128 -3.41 -5.89 0.61
C GLY A 128 -2.49 -6.75 -0.27
N GLU A 129 -1.83 -6.18 -1.27
CA GLU A 129 -0.51 -6.67 -1.67
C GLU A 129 0.50 -6.21 -0.59
N GLY A 130 1.53 -7.01 -0.32
CA GLY A 130 2.48 -6.81 0.79
C GLY A 130 3.41 -5.61 0.60
N ASN A 131 2.83 -4.42 0.54
CA ASN A 131 3.50 -3.13 0.44
C ASN A 131 4.42 -2.99 1.65
N PRO A 132 5.73 -2.69 1.49
CA PRO A 132 6.62 -2.53 2.63
C PRO A 132 6.06 -1.47 3.57
N THR A 133 5.63 -1.91 4.75
CA THR A 133 5.23 -1.01 5.82
C THR A 133 6.40 -0.06 6.06
N PRO A 134 6.21 1.28 6.05
CA PRO A 134 7.24 2.17 6.55
C PRO A 134 7.46 1.78 8.00
N SER A 135 8.59 1.14 8.27
CA SER A 135 8.89 0.62 9.60
C SER A 135 8.90 1.80 10.55
N SER A 136 7.95 1.82 11.48
CA SER A 136 7.80 2.88 12.47
C SER A 136 8.99 2.86 13.42
N ASN A 137 10.11 3.45 12.99
CA ASN A 137 11.31 3.86 13.73
C ASN A 137 12.38 4.41 12.76
N GLU A 138 12.15 5.58 12.17
CA GLU A 138 13.26 6.46 11.78
C GLU A 138 12.99 7.93 12.15
N VAL A 139 12.64 8.11 13.43
CA VAL A 139 12.72 9.42 14.09
C VAL A 139 14.21 9.72 14.32
N LYS A 140 14.90 10.24 13.29
CA LYS A 140 16.23 10.85 13.47
C LYS A 140 16.06 12.33 13.85
N VAL A 141 15.61 12.55 15.08
CA VAL A 141 15.62 13.89 15.69
C VAL A 141 17.06 14.25 16.05
N GLU A 142 17.56 15.24 15.30
CA GLU A 142 18.60 16.20 15.64
C GLU A 142 20.02 15.70 15.98
N ASP A 143 20.99 16.31 15.29
CA ASP A 143 22.20 16.80 15.94
C ASP A 143 22.40 18.27 15.50
N PRO A 144 22.22 19.25 16.40
CA PRO A 144 22.39 20.66 16.07
C PRO A 144 23.87 21.08 16.24
N LEU A 145 24.39 21.82 15.25
CA LEU A 145 25.77 22.32 15.13
C LEU A 145 26.85 21.28 14.74
N SER A 146 27.15 21.24 13.44
CA SER A 146 28.51 21.64 13.04
C SER A 146 28.44 22.58 11.84
N SER A 147 29.06 23.75 12.00
CA SER A 147 29.24 24.77 10.97
C SER A 147 30.74 25.02 10.84
N VAL A 148 31.22 25.46 9.65
CA VAL A 148 32.63 25.85 9.39
C VAL A 148 33.56 24.60 9.34
N ASP A 149 34.45 24.32 8.36
CA ASP A 149 34.86 24.91 7.06
C ASP A 149 35.46 23.74 6.20
N SER A 150 36.08 23.83 5.01
CA SER A 150 36.53 24.95 4.14
C SER A 150 36.51 24.55 2.63
N LEU A 151 37.19 25.36 1.81
CA LEU A 151 37.41 25.30 0.35
C LEU A 151 38.52 24.33 -0.14
N ASP A 152 38.54 24.16 -1.47
CA ASP A 152 39.67 23.82 -2.39
C ASP A 152 40.33 22.42 -2.38
N ASP A 153 39.93 21.55 -3.32
CA ASP A 153 40.66 21.27 -4.60
C ASP A 153 40.37 19.84 -5.18
N PRO A 154 40.41 19.64 -6.51
CA PRO A 154 40.13 18.34 -7.14
C PRO A 154 41.41 17.52 -7.42
N ILE A 155 41.45 16.26 -6.97
CA ILE A 155 42.46 15.29 -7.43
C ILE A 155 41.78 14.06 -8.03
N LEU A 156 42.07 13.84 -9.31
CA LEU A 156 41.78 12.64 -10.05
C LEU A 156 42.77 11.53 -9.65
N GLU A 157 42.35 10.28 -9.86
CA GLU A 157 43.19 9.14 -10.24
C GLU A 157 43.68 8.18 -9.15
N ALA A 158 43.25 6.93 -9.32
CA ALA A 158 43.86 5.66 -8.91
C ALA A 158 44.39 5.48 -7.47
N ASN A 159 43.83 4.49 -6.76
CA ASN A 159 44.43 3.15 -6.83
C ASN A 159 43.48 2.03 -6.37
N ASN A 160 43.62 0.86 -6.98
CA ASN A 160 43.03 -0.40 -6.53
C ASN A 160 43.69 -0.89 -5.23
N LEU A 161 43.19 -2.02 -4.72
CA LEU A 161 43.74 -2.88 -3.65
C LEU A 161 43.23 -2.59 -2.22
N ILE A 162 42.03 -3.07 -1.93
CA ILE A 162 41.82 -3.89 -0.72
C ILE A 162 41.11 -5.17 -1.16
N ASP A 163 41.85 -6.28 -1.11
CA ASP A 163 41.32 -7.64 -1.28
C ASP A 163 40.67 -8.15 0.02
N ASP A 164 39.74 -9.09 -0.15
CA ASP A 164 39.44 -10.20 0.77
C ASP A 164 39.05 -9.90 2.25
N VAL A 165 37.74 -9.70 2.48
CA VAL A 165 37.09 -10.22 3.70
C VAL A 165 35.79 -10.94 3.33
N SER A 166 35.83 -12.27 3.43
CA SER A 166 34.64 -13.12 3.40
C SER A 166 33.89 -13.08 4.74
N GLU A 167 32.64 -12.60 4.76
CA GLU A 167 31.70 -13.00 5.83
C GLU A 167 30.29 -13.32 5.28
N LYS A 168 29.86 -14.57 5.51
CA LYS A 168 28.54 -15.08 5.12
C LYS A 168 27.61 -15.08 6.33
N ASN A 169 26.44 -14.45 6.21
CA ASN A 169 25.29 -14.72 7.09
C ASN A 169 24.01 -14.75 6.23
N SER A 170 23.52 -15.90 5.76
CA SER A 170 22.85 -16.99 6.49
C SER A 170 21.40 -16.70 6.90
N ILE A 171 20.50 -16.53 5.93
CA ILE A 171 19.03 -16.57 6.15
C ILE A 171 18.31 -17.36 5.03
N SER A 172 18.72 -18.62 4.77
CA SER A 172 18.10 -19.45 3.71
C SER A 172 18.05 -20.96 4.05
N SER A 173 17.57 -21.30 5.24
CA SER A 173 17.43 -22.71 5.67
C SER A 173 16.16 -23.03 6.47
N SER A 174 15.54 -22.07 7.16
CA SER A 174 14.30 -22.33 7.94
C SER A 174 13.01 -22.35 7.11
N ILE A 175 12.96 -21.66 5.98
CA ILE A 175 11.71 -21.49 5.20
C ILE A 175 11.41 -22.73 4.33
N SER A 176 12.44 -23.37 3.77
CA SER A 176 12.28 -24.56 2.90
C SER A 176 11.73 -25.79 3.62
N SER A 177 12.04 -25.95 4.92
CA SER A 177 11.56 -27.09 5.73
C SER A 177 10.04 -27.03 6.00
N LEU A 178 9.49 -25.83 6.21
CA LEU A 178 8.06 -25.64 6.48
C LEU A 178 7.19 -25.95 5.25
N PHE A 179 7.63 -25.57 4.05
CA PHE A 179 6.94 -25.94 2.81
C PHE A 179 6.95 -27.46 2.58
N SER A 180 8.03 -28.16 2.93
CA SER A 180 8.11 -29.62 2.84
C SER A 180 7.13 -30.32 3.79
N LEU A 181 7.03 -29.85 5.04
CA LEU A 181 6.07 -30.38 6.04
C LEU A 181 4.61 -30.14 5.62
N ILE A 182 4.28 -28.95 5.12
CA ILE A 182 2.94 -28.64 4.60
C ILE A 182 2.60 -29.54 3.41
N TRP A 183 3.54 -29.75 2.48
CA TRP A 183 3.32 -30.60 1.31
C TRP A 183 3.14 -32.09 1.68
N LEU A 184 3.92 -32.59 2.66
CA LEU A 184 3.76 -33.94 3.22
C LEU A 184 2.40 -34.11 3.93
N PHE A 185 1.95 -33.11 4.69
CA PHE A 185 0.66 -33.15 5.37
C PHE A 185 -0.52 -33.14 4.38
N LEU A 186 -0.46 -32.29 3.35
CA LEU A 186 -1.45 -32.28 2.25
C LEU A 186 -1.48 -33.63 1.51
N ARG A 187 -0.32 -34.23 1.25
CA ARG A 187 -0.22 -35.56 0.61
C ARG A 187 -0.78 -36.68 1.51
N PHE A 188 -0.65 -36.57 2.83
CA PHE A 188 -1.23 -37.51 3.78
C PHE A 188 -2.76 -37.40 3.81
N LEU A 189 -3.31 -36.17 3.88
CA LEU A 189 -4.76 -35.92 3.82
C LEU A 189 -5.38 -36.45 2.52
N PHE A 190 -4.74 -36.23 1.38
CA PHE A 190 -5.22 -36.75 0.09
C PHE A 190 -5.27 -38.29 0.08
N ARG A 191 -4.30 -38.96 0.71
CA ARG A 191 -4.24 -40.43 0.78
C ARG A 191 -5.34 -41.02 1.67
N LEU A 192 -5.72 -40.34 2.75
CA LEU A 192 -6.88 -40.72 3.58
C LEU A 192 -8.21 -40.54 2.83
N SER A 193 -8.31 -39.52 1.96
CA SER A 193 -9.51 -39.28 1.14
C SER A 193 -9.78 -40.36 0.08
N THR A 194 -8.80 -41.19 -0.26
CA THR A 194 -8.91 -42.25 -1.29
C THR A 194 -9.05 -43.66 -0.68
N SER A 195 -9.36 -43.77 0.61
CA SER A 195 -9.39 -45.05 1.35
C SER A 195 -10.74 -45.34 2.03
N ALA A 196 -11.83 -44.74 1.51
CA ALA A 196 -13.22 -44.95 1.91
C ALA A 196 -14.10 -45.13 0.66
#